data_AF-A0A4P9WS35-F1
#
_entry.id   AF-A0A4P9WS35-F1
#
_cell.length_a   1.000
_cell.length_b   1.000
_cell.length_c   1.000
_cell.angle_alpha   90.00
_cell.angle_beta   90.00
_cell.angle_gamma   90.00
#
_symmetry.space_group_name_H-M   'P 1'
#
loop_
_entity.id
_entity.type
_entity.pdbx_description
1 polymer ?
#
loop_
_entity_poly.entity_id
_entity_poly.type
_entity_poly.pdbx_seq_one_letter_code
_entity_poly.pdbx_strand_id
1 'polypeptide(L)'
;MFQTDDSTGTRTVSLQVSCGSIPVTFSNPARTNTTSTGSVVIAGGTGIVSNLYVSGLEVYVSTTACTSTSSGGLIVPIRVGIGGDVNIAGNDKTTSSISITSGPIVLAGGVGIGGNFNLGGGAKITGFVSITINISISEEL
;
A
#
# COMPACT_ATOMS: atom_id res chain seq x y z
N MET A 1 23.03 2.93 -34.07
CA MET A 1 22.14 2.53 -35.17
C MET A 1 20.94 1.86 -34.53
N PHE A 2 19.77 2.50 -34.54
CA PHE A 2 18.55 1.86 -34.03
C PHE A 2 18.04 0.93 -35.12
N GLN A 3 18.26 -0.37 -34.97
CA GLN A 3 17.66 -1.36 -35.86
C GLN A 3 16.15 -1.39 -35.59
N THR A 4 15.42 -1.24 -36.68
CA THR A 4 13.97 -1.26 -36.71
C THR A 4 13.56 -2.34 -37.71
N ASP A 5 13.23 -3.55 -37.26
CA ASP A 5 12.59 -4.61 -38.06
C ASP A 5 11.81 -5.55 -37.10
N ASP A 6 10.64 -6.14 -37.35
CA ASP A 6 9.67 -6.13 -38.46
C ASP A 6 8.21 -6.09 -37.92
N SER A 7 7.29 -5.98 -38.89
CA SER A 7 5.82 -6.06 -38.96
C SER A 7 4.94 -6.95 -38.05
N THR A 8 5.33 -7.51 -36.90
CA THR A 8 4.42 -8.47 -36.19
C THR A 8 4.15 -8.29 -34.69
N GLY A 9 4.68 -7.29 -34.01
CA GLY A 9 4.30 -7.02 -32.61
C GLY A 9 5.49 -6.65 -31.75
N THR A 10 5.32 -5.60 -30.95
CA THR A 10 6.24 -5.03 -29.96
C THR A 10 7.72 -5.01 -30.36
N ARG A 11 8.14 -3.88 -30.91
CA ARG A 11 9.54 -3.60 -31.24
C ARG A 11 10.29 -3.24 -29.96
N THR A 12 11.25 -4.09 -29.54
CA THR A 12 12.11 -3.80 -28.40
C THR A 12 13.39 -3.13 -28.89
N VAL A 13 13.63 -1.88 -28.48
CA VAL A 13 14.93 -1.22 -28.66
C VAL A 13 15.68 -1.31 -27.33
N SER A 14 16.77 -2.08 -27.31
CA SER A 14 17.63 -2.17 -26.13
C SER A 14 18.50 -0.91 -26.03
N LEU A 15 18.11 0.02 -25.18
CA LEU A 15 18.95 1.15 -24.76
C LEU A 15 19.60 0.79 -23.43
N GLN A 16 20.90 0.51 -23.45
CA GLN A 16 21.68 0.36 -22.23
C GLN A 16 22.33 1.70 -21.87
N VAL A 17 21.89 2.29 -20.77
CA VAL A 17 22.56 3.46 -20.17
C VAL A 17 23.41 2.95 -19.01
N SER A 18 24.72 2.88 -19.23
CA SER A 18 25.69 2.59 -18.17
C SER A 18 26.36 3.90 -17.80
N CYS A 19 25.98 4.42 -16.64
CA CYS A 19 26.64 5.58 -16.06
C CYS A 19 27.47 5.07 -14.88
N GLY A 20 28.78 5.36 -14.87
CA GLY A 20 29.66 4.93 -13.79
C GLY A 20 29.25 5.55 -12.45
N SER A 21 29.52 6.85 -12.30
CA SER A 21 29.22 7.60 -11.06
C SER A 21 28.26 8.77 -11.25
N ILE A 22 27.95 9.12 -12.49
CA ILE A 22 27.03 10.22 -12.80
C ILE A 22 25.60 9.67 -12.83
N PRO A 23 24.64 10.20 -12.06
CA PRO A 23 23.27 9.71 -12.09
C PRO A 23 22.58 10.06 -13.42
N VAL A 24 21.73 9.16 -13.91
CA VAL A 24 20.75 9.51 -14.95
C VAL A 24 19.69 10.41 -14.32
N THR A 25 19.48 11.60 -14.87
CA THR A 25 18.53 12.58 -14.34
C THR A 25 17.39 12.84 -15.33
N PHE A 26 16.16 12.76 -14.84
CA PHE A 26 14.95 13.18 -15.57
C PHE A 26 14.40 14.43 -14.88
N SER A 27 14.35 15.56 -15.59
CA SER A 27 14.24 16.89 -14.97
C SER A 27 12.88 17.58 -15.09
N ASN A 28 11.88 16.97 -15.74
CA ASN A 28 10.55 17.58 -15.82
C ASN A 28 9.88 17.58 -14.42
N PRO A 29 9.64 18.74 -13.80
CA PRO A 29 9.12 18.83 -12.43
C PRO A 29 7.59 18.81 -12.35
N ALA A 30 6.89 18.72 -13.48
CA ALA A 30 5.43 18.77 -13.52
C ALA A 30 4.81 17.58 -12.75
N ARG A 31 3.85 17.87 -11.87
CA ARG A 31 3.07 16.84 -11.18
C ARG A 31 2.18 16.10 -12.17
N THR A 32 2.09 14.79 -12.02
CA THR A 32 1.22 13.92 -12.81
C THR A 32 0.05 13.44 -11.95
N ASN A 33 -1.06 13.10 -12.60
CA ASN A 33 -2.27 12.55 -11.97
C ASN A 33 -2.76 11.28 -12.69
N THR A 34 -1.98 10.77 -13.64
CA THR A 34 -2.25 9.54 -14.40
C THR A 34 -0.96 8.75 -14.58
N THR A 35 -1.08 7.46 -14.90
CA THR A 35 0.06 6.56 -15.16
C THR A 35 0.68 6.75 -16.56
N SER A 36 0.07 7.56 -17.43
CA SER A 36 0.48 7.74 -18.83
C SER A 36 1.26 9.04 -19.08
N THR A 37 1.60 9.79 -18.04
CA THR A 37 2.30 11.08 -18.14
C THR A 37 3.42 11.17 -17.11
N GLY A 38 4.44 12.00 -17.35
CA GLY A 38 5.52 12.28 -16.40
C GLY A 38 6.90 12.42 -17.03
N SER A 39 7.91 12.62 -16.18
CA SER A 39 9.32 12.61 -16.59
C SER A 39 9.81 11.20 -16.95
N VAL A 40 9.19 10.17 -16.35
CA VAL A 40 9.42 8.75 -16.61
C VAL A 40 8.07 8.04 -16.65
N VAL A 41 7.83 7.23 -17.69
CA VAL A 41 6.65 6.37 -17.83
C VAL A 41 7.13 4.96 -18.17
N ILE A 42 6.73 3.98 -17.36
CA ILE A 42 7.11 2.57 -17.54
C ILE A 42 5.82 1.75 -17.57
N ALA A 43 5.49 1.16 -18.72
CA ALA A 43 4.25 0.39 -18.89
C ALA A 43 4.31 -1.01 -18.26
N GLY A 44 5.53 -1.52 -18.01
CA GLY A 44 5.78 -2.81 -17.37
C GLY A 44 6.21 -2.69 -15.90
N GLY A 45 6.76 -3.77 -15.36
CA GLY A 45 7.37 -3.77 -14.03
C GLY A 45 8.69 -2.99 -13.99
N THR A 46 8.98 -2.36 -12.86
CA THR A 46 10.27 -1.73 -12.58
C THR A 46 10.96 -2.49 -11.45
N GLY A 47 12.15 -3.02 -11.72
CA GLY A 47 13.00 -3.60 -10.68
C GLY A 47 13.89 -2.53 -10.06
N ILE A 48 13.93 -2.45 -8.74
CA ILE A 48 14.83 -1.56 -8.00
C ILE A 48 15.59 -2.42 -6.99
N VAL A 49 16.89 -2.57 -7.19
CA VAL A 49 17.75 -3.45 -6.36
C VAL A 49 18.04 -2.83 -4.99
N SER A 50 18.01 -1.51 -4.91
CA SER A 50 18.32 -0.71 -3.72
C SER A 50 17.12 0.15 -3.32
N ASN A 51 17.33 1.10 -2.42
CA ASN A 51 16.29 1.99 -1.91
C ASN A 51 15.69 2.90 -3.00
N LEU A 52 14.37 3.06 -2.97
CA LEU A 52 13.64 4.11 -3.67
C LEU A 52 13.37 5.25 -2.67
N TYR A 53 13.79 6.47 -3.02
CA TYR A 53 13.55 7.68 -2.22
C TYR A 53 12.54 8.56 -2.94
N VAL A 54 11.40 8.82 -2.29
CA VAL A 54 10.34 9.67 -2.81
C VAL A 54 10.12 10.82 -1.84
N SER A 55 10.40 12.04 -2.28
CA SER A 55 10.16 13.26 -1.48
C SER A 55 8.71 13.74 -1.55
N GLY A 56 7.93 13.21 -2.50
CA GLY A 56 6.56 13.64 -2.78
C GLY A 56 5.50 12.60 -2.36
N LEU A 57 4.30 12.77 -2.92
CA LEU A 57 3.20 11.82 -2.78
C LEU A 57 3.46 10.58 -3.65
N GLU A 58 3.21 9.41 -3.08
CA GLU A 58 3.10 8.16 -3.83
C GLU A 58 1.62 7.77 -3.99
N VAL A 59 1.23 7.37 -5.20
CA VAL A 59 -0.15 6.95 -5.51
C VAL A 59 -0.12 5.60 -6.21
N TYR A 60 -0.81 4.63 -5.62
CA TYR A 60 -0.98 3.29 -6.19
C TYR A 60 -2.38 3.16 -6.77
N VAL A 61 -2.47 2.97 -8.09
CA VAL A 61 -3.74 2.74 -8.78
C VAL A 61 -3.81 1.26 -9.17
N SER A 62 -4.69 0.52 -8.50
CA SER A 62 -4.96 -0.88 -8.82
C SER A 62 -6.45 -1.12 -8.96
N THR A 63 -6.83 -1.87 -9.99
CA THR A 63 -8.20 -2.38 -10.18
C THR A 63 -8.39 -3.77 -9.56
N THR A 64 -7.33 -4.33 -8.95
CA THR A 64 -7.37 -5.63 -8.28
C THR A 64 -7.70 -5.43 -6.80
N ALA A 65 -8.79 -6.03 -6.34
CA ALA A 65 -9.15 -6.02 -4.93
C ALA A 65 -8.09 -6.72 -4.06
N CYS A 66 -7.84 -6.17 -2.87
CA CYS A 66 -7.02 -6.82 -1.85
C CYS A 66 -7.85 -7.88 -1.12
N THR A 67 -7.49 -9.15 -1.30
CA THR A 67 -8.16 -10.31 -0.69
C THR A 67 -7.21 -11.18 0.13
N SER A 68 -5.90 -10.98 0.00
CA SER A 68 -4.85 -11.67 0.74
C SER A 68 -3.59 -10.80 0.83
N THR A 69 -2.55 -11.29 1.50
CA THR A 69 -1.22 -10.63 1.56
C THR A 69 -0.46 -10.65 0.24
N SER A 70 -1.02 -11.26 -0.82
CA SER A 70 -0.40 -11.41 -2.13
C SER A 70 -1.25 -10.83 -3.25
N SER A 71 -2.30 -10.06 -2.94
CA SER A 71 -3.17 -9.38 -3.92
C SER A 71 -3.46 -7.95 -3.50
N GLY A 72 -3.82 -7.08 -4.46
CA GLY A 72 -4.14 -5.68 -4.20
C GLY A 72 -3.20 -4.69 -4.91
N GLY A 73 -3.26 -3.42 -4.51
CA GLY A 73 -2.47 -2.34 -5.13
C GLY A 73 -1.06 -2.13 -4.58
N LEU A 74 -0.82 -2.54 -3.33
CA LEU A 74 0.50 -2.51 -2.70
C LEU A 74 0.67 -3.78 -1.87
N ILE A 75 1.75 -4.51 -2.10
CA ILE A 75 2.11 -5.73 -1.38
C ILE A 75 3.45 -5.50 -0.70
N VAL A 76 3.49 -5.68 0.62
CA VAL A 76 4.72 -5.62 1.41
C VAL A 76 4.89 -6.94 2.16
N PRO A 77 5.83 -7.82 1.74
CA PRO A 77 5.84 -9.23 2.15
C PRO A 77 6.25 -9.48 3.59
N ILE A 78 6.88 -8.50 4.25
CA ILE A 78 7.42 -8.68 5.62
C ILE A 78 6.77 -7.69 6.57
N ARG A 79 7.19 -6.42 6.54
CA ARG A 79 6.78 -5.38 7.51
C ARG A 79 6.76 -4.02 6.85
N VAL A 80 5.91 -3.15 7.39
CA VAL A 80 5.85 -1.72 7.07
C VAL A 80 6.09 -0.95 8.36
N GLY A 81 7.00 0.02 8.35
CA GLY A 81 7.15 1.00 9.41
C GLY A 81 6.52 2.32 8.99
N ILE A 82 5.64 2.88 9.83
CA ILE A 82 4.99 4.17 9.58
C ILE A 82 5.28 5.06 10.78
N GLY A 83 6.04 6.14 10.57
CA GLY A 83 6.47 7.05 11.64
C GLY A 83 5.44 8.13 12.00
N GLY A 84 4.35 8.23 11.24
CA GLY A 84 3.26 9.18 11.46
C GLY A 84 1.90 8.50 11.52
N ASP A 85 0.84 9.28 11.30
CA ASP A 85 -0.53 8.78 11.37
C ASP A 85 -0.87 7.82 10.23
N VAL A 86 -1.70 6.84 10.54
CA VAL A 86 -2.27 5.91 9.58
C VAL A 86 -3.77 6.15 9.52
N ASN A 87 -4.25 6.70 8.41
CA ASN A 87 -5.68 6.82 8.14
C ASN A 87 -6.08 5.78 7.09
N ILE A 88 -7.02 4.92 7.46
CA ILE A 88 -7.54 3.85 6.59
C ILE A 88 -9.03 4.15 6.36
N ALA A 89 -9.33 4.81 5.25
CA ALA A 89 -10.69 4.94 4.77
C ALA A 89 -11.06 3.66 4.00
N GLY A 90 -12.11 2.97 4.43
CA GLY A 90 -12.63 1.81 3.71
C GLY A 90 -13.50 2.28 2.53
N ASN A 91 -13.00 2.16 1.30
CA ASN A 91 -13.80 2.54 0.14
C ASN A 91 -14.70 1.40 -0.39
N ASP A 92 -14.53 0.15 0.05
CA ASP A 92 -15.27 -0.97 -0.56
C ASP A 92 -15.50 -2.24 0.31
N LYS A 93 -15.84 -2.06 1.59
CA LYS A 93 -16.52 -3.10 2.38
C LYS A 93 -17.40 -2.46 3.45
N THR A 94 -18.65 -2.24 3.10
CA THR A 94 -19.81 -2.04 3.99
C THR A 94 -20.12 -3.26 4.87
N THR A 95 -19.20 -4.22 4.97
CA THR A 95 -19.30 -5.34 5.90
C THR A 95 -18.55 -4.93 7.17
N SER A 96 -19.30 -4.55 8.20
CA SER A 96 -18.80 -4.53 9.57
C SER A 96 -17.96 -5.79 9.80
N SER A 97 -16.85 -5.69 10.53
CA SER A 97 -16.11 -6.88 10.93
C SER A 97 -17.03 -7.74 11.81
N ILE A 98 -17.47 -8.88 11.29
CA ILE A 98 -18.34 -9.84 11.99
C ILE A 98 -17.57 -11.07 12.50
N SER A 99 -16.32 -11.24 12.05
CA SER A 99 -15.41 -12.31 12.46
C SER A 99 -13.97 -11.84 12.49
N ILE A 100 -13.11 -12.58 13.19
CA ILE A 100 -11.65 -12.35 13.23
C ILE A 100 -10.95 -12.51 11.86
N THR A 101 -11.66 -13.03 10.86
CA THR A 101 -11.12 -13.32 9.52
C THR A 101 -11.72 -12.41 8.44
N SER A 102 -12.61 -11.47 8.79
CA SER A 102 -13.29 -10.61 7.84
C SER A 102 -13.49 -9.18 8.36
N GLY A 103 -13.52 -8.22 7.43
CA GLY A 103 -13.65 -6.79 7.72
C GLY A 103 -12.68 -5.95 6.90
N PRO A 104 -12.66 -4.62 7.11
CA PRO A 104 -11.76 -3.70 6.42
C PRO A 104 -10.30 -3.83 6.90
N ILE A 105 -10.09 -4.28 8.13
CA ILE A 105 -8.77 -4.53 8.71
C ILE A 105 -8.83 -5.90 9.39
N VAL A 106 -7.92 -6.80 9.01
CA VAL A 106 -7.74 -8.12 9.62
C VAL A 106 -6.29 -8.28 10.03
N LEU A 107 -6.06 -8.62 11.30
CA LEU A 107 -4.74 -8.80 11.88
C LEU A 107 -4.64 -10.23 12.42
N ALA A 108 -3.78 -11.05 11.83
CA ALA A 108 -3.59 -12.44 12.25
C ALA A 108 -2.81 -12.59 13.57
N GLY A 109 -2.03 -11.55 13.93
CA GLY A 109 -1.30 -11.46 15.18
C GLY A 109 -1.99 -10.57 16.22
N GLY A 110 -1.35 -10.41 17.38
CA GLY A 110 -1.78 -9.44 18.39
C GLY A 110 -1.55 -7.99 17.96
N VAL A 111 -2.36 -7.08 18.51
CA VAL A 111 -2.19 -5.64 18.36
C VAL A 111 -1.83 -5.04 19.72
N GLY A 112 -0.71 -4.34 19.78
CA GLY A 112 -0.36 -3.50 20.93
C GLY A 112 -0.88 -2.08 20.70
N ILE A 113 -1.63 -1.55 21.66
CA ILE A 113 -2.11 -0.16 21.64
C ILE A 113 -1.59 0.50 22.91
N GLY A 114 -0.65 1.43 22.76
CA GLY A 114 -0.05 2.14 23.90
C GLY A 114 -0.93 3.26 24.48
N GLY A 115 -1.98 3.65 23.75
CA GLY A 115 -2.93 4.69 24.15
C GLY A 115 -4.37 4.16 24.23
N ASN A 116 -5.33 5.07 24.07
CA ASN A 116 -6.75 4.74 24.15
C ASN A 116 -7.20 3.94 22.91
N PHE A 117 -8.03 2.92 23.14
CA PHE A 117 -8.75 2.21 22.09
C PHE A 117 -10.23 2.59 22.17
N ASN A 118 -10.71 3.32 21.17
CA ASN A 118 -12.10 3.75 21.08
C ASN A 118 -12.81 2.95 19.98
N LEU A 119 -13.98 2.40 20.30
CA LEU A 119 -14.84 1.69 19.37
C LEU A 119 -16.21 2.37 19.36
N GLY A 120 -16.66 2.79 18.17
CA GLY A 120 -18.01 3.36 18.01
C GLY A 120 -19.12 2.30 18.02
N GLY A 121 -18.78 1.02 18.05
CA GLY A 121 -19.73 -0.10 18.10
C GLY A 121 -19.27 -1.17 19.09
N GLY A 122 -19.89 -2.34 19.05
CA GLY A 122 -19.58 -3.44 19.96
C GLY A 122 -18.21 -4.07 19.71
N ALA A 123 -17.57 -4.56 20.78
CA ALA A 123 -16.40 -5.40 20.72
C ALA A 123 -16.80 -6.87 20.91
N LYS A 124 -16.38 -7.76 19.99
CA LYS A 124 -16.50 -9.20 20.17
C LYS A 124 -15.15 -9.78 20.57
N ILE A 125 -15.06 -10.34 21.78
CA ILE A 125 -13.83 -10.93 22.31
C ILE A 125 -14.10 -12.41 22.59
N THR A 126 -13.40 -13.29 21.87
CA THR A 126 -13.55 -14.75 22.02
C THR A 126 -12.65 -15.35 23.10
N GLY A 127 -11.65 -14.59 23.55
CA GLY A 127 -10.70 -14.99 24.60
C GLY A 127 -10.97 -14.29 25.93
N PHE A 128 -9.97 -14.35 26.82
CA PHE A 128 -10.04 -13.67 28.12
C PHE A 128 -9.80 -12.16 27.98
N VAL A 129 -10.52 -11.40 28.78
CA VAL A 129 -10.28 -9.97 28.99
C VAL A 129 -9.69 -9.79 30.37
N SER A 130 -8.47 -9.24 30.45
CA SER A 130 -7.85 -8.84 31.71
C SER A 130 -7.87 -7.32 31.80
N ILE A 131 -8.53 -6.80 32.84
CA ILE A 131 -8.60 -5.37 33.10
C ILE A 131 -7.95 -5.14 34.46
N THR A 132 -6.90 -4.34 34.46
CA THR A 132 -6.08 -4.07 35.65
C THR A 132 -6.50 -2.80 36.38
N ILE A 133 -7.48 -2.08 35.84
CA ILE A 133 -8.02 -0.82 36.36
C ILE A 133 -9.55 -0.91 36.45
N ASN A 134 -10.20 0.25 36.57
CA ASN A 134 -11.65 0.32 36.69
C ASN A 134 -12.37 -0.09 35.40
N ILE A 135 -13.49 -0.77 35.59
CA ILE A 135 -14.48 -1.08 34.56
C ILE A 135 -15.72 -0.24 34.86
N SER A 136 -16.23 0.46 33.85
CA SER A 136 -17.53 1.12 33.92
C SER A 136 -18.40 0.59 32.79
N ILE A 137 -19.56 0.06 33.15
CA ILE A 137 -20.56 -0.45 32.21
C ILE A 137 -21.82 0.37 32.45
N SER A 138 -22.31 0.97 31.37
CA SER A 138 -23.58 1.68 31.36
C SER A 138 -24.45 1.03 30.29
N GLU A 139 -25.70 0.75 30.60
CA GLU A 139 -26.68 0.35 29.61
C GLU A 139 -27.26 1.62 28.95
N GLU A 140 -27.41 1.62 27.64
CA GLU A 140 -28.18 2.64 26.92
C GLU A 140 -29.65 2.21 26.96
N LEU A 141 -30.48 2.95 27.71
CA LEU A 141 -31.94 2.74 27.82
C LEU A 141 -32.68 3.39 26.65
#